data_AF-A0A7W5NLU3-F1
#
_entry.id   AF-A0A7W5NLU3-F1
#
_cell.length_a   1.000
_cell.length_b   1.000
_cell.length_c   1.000
_cell.angle_alpha   90.00
_cell.angle_beta   90.00
_cell.angle_gamma   90.00
#
_symmetry.space_group_name_H-M   'P 1'
#
loop_
_entity.id
_entity.type
_entity.pdbx_description
1 polymer ?
#
loop_
_entity_poly.entity_id
_entity_poly.type
_entity_poly.pdbx_seq_one_letter_code
_entity_poly.pdbx_strand_id
1 'polypeptide(L)'
;MNTYELDCPAVPFETVGKTVAQVVSRIEQRLRKAELEPEWVVAANWIDDANDSLHGLKADALWPVVVEGESRLCLSVAIGRSEGWLVQIDHVRLHKAGDGGHWSSVALLRIKTLTRTHAWAVAAAMSRLLEID
;
A
#
# COMPACT_ATOMS: atom_id res chain seq x y z
N MET A 1 -21.69 21.46 -7.78
CA MET A 1 -20.32 20.91 -7.74
C MET A 1 -20.38 19.75 -6.75
N ASN A 2 -20.70 18.54 -7.24
CA ASN A 2 -20.93 17.38 -6.37
C ASN A 2 -19.58 16.81 -5.93
N THR A 3 -19.24 16.99 -4.67
CA THR A 3 -18.22 16.21 -3.99
C THR A 3 -18.75 14.78 -3.88
N TYR A 4 -18.21 13.88 -4.70
CA TYR A 4 -18.35 12.45 -4.48
C TYR A 4 -17.64 12.12 -3.16
N GLU A 5 -18.36 12.25 -2.05
CA GLU A 5 -18.02 11.51 -0.84
C GLU A 5 -18.10 10.05 -1.24
N LEU A 6 -16.93 9.45 -1.51
CA LEU A 6 -16.76 8.01 -1.61
C LEU A 6 -17.24 7.44 -0.27
N ASP A 7 -18.51 7.03 -0.24
CA ASP A 7 -19.16 6.32 0.86
C ASP A 7 -18.61 4.88 0.90
N CYS A 8 -17.32 4.79 1.24
CA CYS A 8 -16.73 3.53 1.65
C CYS A 8 -16.93 3.46 3.16
N PRO A 9 -17.80 2.57 3.69
CA PRO A 9 -17.80 2.23 5.10
C PRO A 9 -16.51 1.42 5.36
N ALA A 10 -15.39 2.14 5.43
CA ALA A 10 -14.08 1.59 5.67
C ALA A 10 -13.97 1.35 7.18
N VAL A 11 -14.48 0.18 7.62
CA VAL A 11 -13.99 -0.38 8.88
C VAL A 11 -12.48 -0.54 8.71
N PRO A 12 -11.66 0.09 9.58
CA PRO A 12 -10.20 -0.01 9.50
C PRO A 12 -9.77 -1.47 9.42
N PHE A 13 -8.79 -1.73 8.57
CA PHE A 13 -8.38 -3.10 8.30
C PHE A 13 -7.46 -3.62 9.43
N GLU A 14 -7.90 -4.68 10.13
CA GLU A 14 -7.02 -5.39 11.08
C GLU A 14 -5.93 -6.15 10.31
N THR A 15 -4.75 -5.54 10.25
CA THR A 15 -3.56 -6.06 9.56
C THR A 15 -2.71 -6.99 10.43
N VAL A 16 -2.90 -6.94 11.76
CA VAL A 16 -2.05 -7.63 12.73
C VAL A 16 -2.17 -9.14 12.56
N GLY A 17 -1.01 -9.79 12.39
CA GLY A 17 -0.92 -11.25 12.22
C GLY A 17 -1.37 -11.75 10.84
N LYS A 18 -1.62 -10.86 9.87
CA LYS A 18 -1.89 -11.23 8.47
C LYS A 18 -0.61 -11.22 7.66
N THR A 19 -0.55 -12.06 6.62
CA THR A 19 0.54 -12.00 5.64
C THR A 19 0.27 -10.92 4.60
N VAL A 20 1.31 -10.44 3.91
CA VAL A 20 1.18 -9.45 2.83
C VAL A 20 0.18 -9.92 1.77
N ALA A 21 0.22 -11.18 1.35
CA ALA A 21 -0.72 -11.74 0.39
C ALA A 21 -2.18 -11.65 0.87
N GLN A 22 -2.45 -11.97 2.15
CA GLN A 22 -3.80 -11.88 2.72
C GLN A 22 -4.32 -10.44 2.72
N VAL A 23 -3.45 -9.48 3.04
CA VAL A 23 -3.79 -8.06 3.01
C VAL A 23 -4.06 -7.59 1.58
N VAL A 24 -3.19 -7.95 0.63
CA VAL A 24 -3.31 -7.63 -0.80
C VAL A 24 -4.62 -8.17 -1.38
N SER A 25 -4.94 -9.45 -1.18
CA SER A 25 -6.19 -10.05 -1.68
C SER A 25 -7.43 -9.36 -1.10
N ARG A 26 -7.38 -8.96 0.18
CA ARG A 26 -8.49 -8.28 0.83
C ARG A 26 -8.66 -6.85 0.34
N ILE A 27 -7.55 -6.14 0.10
CA ILE A 27 -7.57 -4.82 -0.53
C ILE A 27 -8.20 -4.91 -1.91
N GLU A 28 -7.80 -5.88 -2.73
CA GLU A 28 -8.36 -6.08 -4.06
C GLU A 28 -9.89 -6.28 -3.99
N GLN A 29 -10.36 -7.16 -3.11
CA GLN A 29 -11.80 -7.38 -2.89
C GLN A 29 -12.54 -6.10 -2.48
N ARG A 30 -11.94 -5.29 -1.59
CA ARG A 30 -12.54 -4.04 -1.14
C ARG A 30 -12.60 -2.99 -2.25
N LEU A 31 -11.54 -2.85 -3.04
CA LEU A 31 -11.49 -1.92 -4.17
C LEU A 31 -12.51 -2.31 -5.25
N ARG A 32 -12.66 -3.60 -5.55
CA ARG A 32 -13.70 -4.09 -6.47
C ARG A 32 -15.10 -3.84 -5.93
N LYS A 33 -15.35 -4.09 -4.64
CA LYS A 33 -16.64 -3.80 -4.00
C LYS A 33 -16.97 -2.30 -3.98
N ALA A 34 -15.96 -1.44 -3.97
CA ALA A 34 -16.10 0.01 -4.06
C ALA A 34 -16.15 0.53 -5.52
N GLU A 35 -16.30 -0.36 -6.51
CA GLU A 35 -16.38 -0.02 -7.94
C GLU A 35 -15.18 0.76 -8.48
N LEU A 36 -14.03 0.68 -7.81
CA LEU A 36 -12.78 1.28 -8.31
C LEU A 36 -12.13 0.37 -9.36
N GLU A 37 -12.16 -0.95 -9.18
CA GLU A 37 -11.68 -1.93 -10.18
C GLU A 37 -10.32 -1.59 -10.82
N PRO A 38 -9.22 -1.57 -10.04
CA PRO A 38 -7.89 -1.42 -10.60
C PRO A 38 -7.54 -2.58 -11.54
N GLU A 39 -6.62 -2.33 -12.48
CA GLU A 39 -6.14 -3.32 -13.46
C GLU A 39 -5.57 -4.55 -12.75
N TRP A 40 -4.75 -4.29 -11.73
CA TRP A 40 -4.22 -5.32 -10.85
C TRP A 40 -3.79 -4.73 -9.51
N VAL A 41 -3.79 -5.60 -8.51
CA VAL A 41 -3.32 -5.35 -7.14
C VAL A 41 -2.39 -6.51 -6.80
N VAL A 42 -1.12 -6.21 -6.52
CA VAL A 42 -0.11 -7.24 -6.28
C VAL A 42 0.81 -6.86 -5.12
N ALA A 43 1.39 -7.87 -4.46
CA ALA A 43 2.50 -7.63 -3.54
C ALA A 43 3.69 -7.00 -4.29
N ALA A 44 4.45 -6.14 -3.62
CA ALA A 44 5.61 -5.50 -4.24
C ALA A 44 6.64 -6.54 -4.70
N ASN A 45 6.88 -7.56 -3.87
CA ASN A 45 7.78 -8.67 -4.19
C ASN A 45 7.03 -9.81 -4.88
N TRP A 46 6.55 -9.55 -6.10
CA TRP A 46 5.87 -10.56 -6.92
C TRP A 46 6.82 -11.63 -7.46
N ILE A 47 8.14 -11.38 -7.43
CA ILE A 47 9.20 -12.29 -7.89
C ILE A 47 9.59 -13.29 -6.79
N ASP A 48 9.14 -13.07 -5.55
CA ASP A 48 9.47 -13.85 -4.36
C ASP A 48 10.99 -13.91 -4.06
N ASP A 49 11.69 -12.80 -4.30
CA ASP A 49 13.12 -12.67 -4.06
C ASP A 49 13.42 -12.45 -2.56
N ALA A 50 14.56 -12.94 -2.06
CA ALA A 50 14.92 -12.79 -0.65
C ALA A 50 15.43 -11.37 -0.28
N ASN A 51 15.71 -10.52 -1.25
CA ASN A 51 16.17 -9.15 -1.03
C ASN A 51 14.99 -8.19 -0.87
N ASP A 52 14.48 -8.13 0.36
CA ASP A 52 13.36 -7.27 0.74
C ASP A 52 13.62 -5.78 0.46
N SER A 53 14.89 -5.34 0.51
CA SER A 53 15.25 -3.95 0.27
C SER A 53 15.09 -3.53 -1.20
N LEU A 54 15.24 -4.48 -2.13
CA LEU A 54 15.12 -4.21 -3.56
C LEU A 54 13.70 -4.49 -4.08
N HIS A 55 13.10 -5.58 -3.62
CA HIS A 55 11.85 -6.09 -4.18
C HIS A 55 10.63 -5.82 -3.29
N GLY A 56 10.83 -5.46 -2.03
CA GLY A 56 9.76 -5.31 -1.04
C GLY A 56 9.54 -6.58 -0.23
N LEU A 57 8.58 -6.55 0.69
CA LEU A 57 8.25 -7.74 1.49
C LEU A 57 7.64 -8.84 0.64
N LYS A 58 8.07 -10.08 0.90
CA LYS A 58 7.49 -11.29 0.32
C LYS A 58 6.01 -11.41 0.65
N ALA A 59 5.28 -12.13 -0.20
CA ALA A 59 3.85 -12.35 -0.04
C ALA A 59 3.49 -13.16 1.24
N ASP A 60 4.38 -14.04 1.67
CA ASP A 60 4.25 -14.86 2.88
C ASP A 60 4.71 -14.14 4.16
N ALA A 61 5.46 -13.05 4.02
CA ALA A 61 5.89 -12.23 5.16
C ALA A 61 4.68 -11.63 5.87
N LEU A 62 4.82 -11.44 7.19
CA LEU A 62 3.81 -10.75 7.99
C LEU A 62 3.72 -9.28 7.58
N TRP A 63 2.49 -8.77 7.55
CA TRP A 63 2.24 -7.34 7.38
C TRP A 63 2.90 -6.58 8.55
N PRO A 64 3.65 -5.50 8.27
CA PRO A 64 4.39 -4.81 9.30
C PRO A 64 3.44 -4.15 10.30
N VAL A 65 3.75 -4.32 11.59
CA VAL A 65 3.09 -3.59 12.67
C VAL A 65 3.69 -2.19 12.72
N VAL A 66 2.83 -1.18 12.60
CA VAL A 66 3.21 0.22 12.71
C VAL A 66 3.36 0.57 14.19
N VAL A 67 4.59 0.91 14.58
CA VAL A 67 4.93 1.47 15.90
C VAL A 67 5.06 2.99 15.77
N GLU A 68 4.27 3.71 16.55
CA GLU A 68 4.23 5.18 16.55
C GLU A 68 5.63 5.76 16.81
N GLY A 69 6.05 6.72 15.97
CA GLY A 69 7.36 7.37 16.06
C GLY A 69 8.55 6.56 15.55
N GLU A 70 8.39 5.27 15.24
CA GLU A 70 9.46 4.41 14.68
C GLU A 70 9.15 3.90 13.29
N SER A 71 7.89 3.86 12.90
CA SER A 71 7.48 3.40 11.59
C SER A 71 6.17 4.04 11.16
N ARG A 72 5.92 4.03 9.86
CA ARG A 72 4.69 4.52 9.25
C ARG A 72 4.45 3.80 7.93
N LEU A 73 3.20 3.75 7.53
CA LEU A 73 2.85 3.44 6.14
C LEU A 73 2.90 4.75 5.34
N CYS A 74 3.40 4.67 4.12
CA CYS A 74 3.41 5.78 3.19
C CYS A 74 2.73 5.35 1.89
N LEU A 75 1.97 6.27 1.31
CA LEU A 75 1.33 6.07 0.03
C LEU A 75 1.99 6.99 -0.99
N SER A 76 2.33 6.44 -2.16
CA SER A 76 2.82 7.21 -3.30
C SER A 76 2.01 6.92 -4.55
N VAL A 77 1.84 7.96 -5.38
CA VAL A 77 1.21 7.87 -6.69
C VAL A 77 2.22 8.32 -7.73
N ALA A 78 2.56 7.44 -8.67
CA ALA A 78 3.57 7.68 -9.69
C ALA A 78 3.12 7.19 -11.07
N ILE A 79 3.79 7.66 -12.12
CA ILE A 79 3.62 7.11 -13.46
C ILE A 79 4.47 5.84 -13.55
N GLY A 80 3.87 4.73 -13.99
CA GLY A 80 4.56 3.47 -14.15
C GLY A 80 5.55 3.46 -15.33
N ARG A 81 6.33 2.38 -15.46
CA ARG A 81 7.20 2.16 -16.64
C ARG A 81 6.43 1.81 -17.92
N SER A 82 5.15 1.47 -17.79
CA SER A 82 4.23 1.17 -18.87
C SER A 82 3.03 2.11 -18.75
N GLU A 83 2.21 2.21 -19.79
CA GLU A 83 0.98 3.01 -19.77
C GLU A 83 0.17 2.80 -18.48
N GLY A 84 -0.22 3.92 -17.88
CA GLY A 84 -0.99 3.96 -16.63
C GLY A 84 -0.26 4.59 -15.46
N TRP A 85 -0.88 4.45 -14.29
CA TRP A 85 -0.45 5.01 -13.01
C TRP A 85 -0.29 3.89 -11.99
N LEU A 86 0.62 4.10 -11.05
CA LEU A 86 0.95 3.17 -9.98
C LEU A 86 0.63 3.84 -8.64
N VAL A 87 -0.15 3.17 -7.81
CA VAL A 87 -0.28 3.47 -6.38
C VAL A 87 0.55 2.45 -5.63
N GLN A 88 1.53 2.92 -4.85
CA GLN A 88 2.41 2.06 -4.06
C GLN A 88 2.25 2.38 -2.58
N ILE A 89 2.19 1.32 -1.77
CA ILE A 89 2.24 1.43 -0.30
C ILE A 89 3.58 0.90 0.17
N ASP A 90 4.26 1.74 0.93
CA ASP A 90 5.57 1.46 1.50
C ASP A 90 5.49 1.47 3.02
N HIS A 91 6.24 0.59 3.66
CA HIS A 91 6.49 0.64 5.09
C HIS A 91 7.82 1.33 5.33
N VAL A 92 7.75 2.50 5.95
CA VAL A 92 8.90 3.34 6.25
C VAL A 92 9.26 3.16 7.72
N ARG A 93 10.48 2.74 8.01
CA ARG A 93 10.95 2.47 9.37
C ARG A 93 12.20 3.29 9.69
N LEU A 94 12.24 3.87 10.89
CA LEU A 94 13.42 4.48 11.47
C LEU A 94 14.27 3.40 12.14
N HIS A 95 15.49 3.24 11.65
CA HIS A 95 16.51 2.44 12.29
C HIS A 95 17.33 3.36 13.19
N LYS A 96 17.04 3.32 14.49
CA LYS A 96 17.80 4.07 15.51
C LYS A 96 19.20 3.46 15.64
N ALA A 97 20.24 4.26 15.40
CA ALA A 97 21.64 3.86 15.55
C ALA A 97 22.43 5.01 16.19
N GLY A 98 22.31 5.15 17.52
CA GLY A 98 22.90 6.27 18.26
C GLY A 98 22.48 7.63 17.67
N ASP A 99 23.44 8.53 17.49
CA ASP A 99 23.24 9.87 16.91
C ASP A 99 23.03 9.86 15.37
N GLY A 100 23.14 8.70 14.72
CA GLY A 100 23.16 8.55 13.25
C GLY A 100 22.07 7.64 12.69
N GLY A 101 20.85 7.67 13.25
CA GLY A 101 19.73 6.88 12.74
C GLY A 101 19.42 7.17 11.27
N HIS A 102 18.85 6.19 10.57
CA HIS A 102 18.43 6.33 9.17
C HIS A 102 17.02 5.79 8.95
N TRP A 103 16.33 6.34 7.96
CA TRP A 103 15.05 5.83 7.50
C TRP A 103 15.24 4.84 6.37
N SER A 104 14.56 3.70 6.44
CA SER A 104 14.42 2.74 5.34
C SER A 104 12.98 2.73 4.85
N SER A 105 12.80 2.36 3.58
CA SER A 105 11.48 2.18 2.97
C SER A 105 11.45 0.81 2.32
N VAL A 106 10.41 0.03 2.63
CA VAL A 106 10.20 -1.30 2.07
C VAL A 106 8.82 -1.35 1.42
N ALA A 107 8.78 -1.63 0.12
CA ALA A 107 7.53 -1.71 -0.60
C ALA A 107 6.70 -2.92 -0.15
N LEU A 108 5.39 -2.71 0.04
CA LEU A 108 4.45 -3.76 0.46
C LEU A 108 3.58 -4.23 -0.69
N LEU A 109 2.94 -3.29 -1.39
CA LEU A 109 2.03 -3.59 -2.48
C LEU A 109 2.05 -2.51 -3.55
N ARG A 110 1.63 -2.90 -4.74
CA ARG A 110 1.48 -2.04 -5.91
C ARG A 110 0.12 -2.27 -6.55
N ILE A 111 -0.52 -1.17 -6.95
CA ILE A 111 -1.81 -1.16 -7.62
C ILE A 111 -1.64 -0.39 -8.94
N LYS A 112 -2.09 -0.98 -10.04
CA LYS A 112 -2.09 -0.30 -11.34
C LYS A 112 -3.48 0.21 -11.68
N THR A 113 -3.52 1.44 -12.20
CA THR A 113 -4.72 2.04 -12.80
C THR A 113 -4.36 2.63 -14.16
N LEU A 114 -5.35 2.82 -15.03
CA LEU A 114 -5.12 3.34 -16.38
C LEU A 114 -5.06 4.88 -16.44
N THR A 115 -5.71 5.57 -15.50
CA THR A 115 -5.84 7.03 -15.53
C THR A 115 -5.39 7.67 -14.22
N ARG A 116 -4.95 8.93 -14.30
CA ARG A 116 -4.52 9.71 -13.14
C ARG A 116 -5.64 9.85 -12.10
N THR A 117 -6.84 10.19 -12.56
CA THR A 117 -8.00 10.39 -11.68
C THR A 117 -8.35 9.10 -10.94
N HIS A 118 -8.31 7.96 -11.65
CA HIS A 118 -8.54 6.66 -11.04
C HIS A 118 -7.44 6.33 -10.01
N ALA A 119 -6.16 6.60 -10.31
CA ALA A 119 -5.07 6.43 -9.35
C ALA A 119 -5.29 7.20 -8.04
N TRP A 120 -5.73 8.46 -8.13
CA TRP A 120 -6.02 9.28 -6.94
C TRP A 120 -7.26 8.81 -6.18
N ALA A 121 -8.30 8.31 -6.86
CA ALA A 121 -9.46 7.72 -6.19
C ALA A 121 -9.07 6.47 -5.40
N VAL A 122 -8.26 5.59 -6.00
CA VAL A 122 -7.67 4.43 -5.32
C VAL A 122 -6.78 4.86 -4.16
N ALA A 123 -5.94 5.87 -4.34
CA ALA A 123 -5.08 6.40 -3.28
C ALA A 123 -5.89 6.89 -2.07
N ALA A 124 -6.96 7.64 -2.30
CA ALA A 124 -7.85 8.12 -1.23
C ALA A 124 -8.55 6.97 -0.51
N ALA A 125 -9.02 5.95 -1.24
CA ALA A 125 -9.61 4.75 -0.64
C ALA A 125 -8.57 3.98 0.20
N MET A 126 -7.35 3.83 -0.30
CA MET A 126 -6.25 3.16 0.39
C MET A 126 -5.82 3.89 1.67
N SER A 127 -5.72 5.22 1.62
CA SER A 127 -5.40 6.04 2.79
C SER A 127 -6.43 5.84 3.90
N ARG A 128 -7.73 5.82 3.58
CA ARG A 128 -8.80 5.54 4.55
C ARG A 128 -8.80 4.09 5.06
N LEU A 129 -8.55 3.12 4.19
CA LEU A 129 -8.58 1.69 4.55
C LEU A 129 -7.42 1.29 5.48
N LEU A 130 -6.27 1.92 5.30
CA LEU A 130 -5.03 1.64 6.05
C LEU A 130 -4.71 2.71 7.11
N GLU A 131 -5.60 3.67 7.32
CA GLU A 131 -5.42 4.80 8.25
C GLU A 131 -4.07 5.52 8.04
N ILE A 132 -3.78 5.86 6.78
CA ILE A 132 -2.58 6.61 6.37
C ILE A 132 -2.96 8.09 6.34
N ASP A 133 -2.41 8.88 7.26
CA ASP A 133 -2.49 10.35 7.32
C ASP A 133 -1.36 11.05 6.53
#